data_AF-A0A920BYL9-F1
#
_entry.id   AF-A0A920BYL9-F1
#
_cell.length_a   1.000
_cell.length_b   1.000
_cell.length_c   1.000
_cell.angle_alpha   90.00
_cell.angle_beta   90.00
_cell.angle_gamma   90.00
#
_symmetry.space_group_name_H-M   'P 1'
#
loop_
_entity.id
_entity.type
_entity.pdbx_description
1 polymer ?
#
loop_
_entity_poly.entity_id
_entity_poly.type
_entity_poly.pdbx_seq_one_letter_code
_entity_poly.pdbx_strand_id
1 'polypeptide(L)'
;MKIKRSYFFLIVLLLMLVIMFLLYLLNSRPIGSIRLYEDLSTANEYKDIENLIDDEYNDQFRETDFKLLKASMDKESPNVINEYSIFEYNDKWVLIKKSPGTKNNILNIKVLDEDDIETLNQFFN
;
A
#
# COMPACT_ATOMS: atom_id res chain seq x y z
N MET A 1 45.62 19.15 6.19
CA MET A 1 44.75 20.32 6.41
C MET A 1 43.99 20.10 7.71
N LYS A 2 44.33 20.79 8.81
CA LYS A 2 43.61 20.62 10.10
C LYS A 2 42.32 21.42 10.03
N ILE A 3 41.20 20.75 9.81
CA ILE A 3 39.87 21.37 9.87
C ILE A 3 39.72 21.90 11.30
N LYS A 4 39.55 23.22 11.47
CA LYS A 4 39.33 23.77 12.81
C LYS A 4 38.05 23.16 13.36
N ARG A 5 38.06 22.79 14.64
CA ARG A 5 36.97 22.12 15.36
C ARG A 5 35.59 22.76 15.12
N SER A 6 35.54 24.07 14.93
CA SER A 6 34.32 24.82 14.57
C SER A 6 33.75 24.47 13.19
N TYR A 7 34.57 24.31 12.15
CA TYR A 7 34.09 23.95 10.81
C TYR A 7 33.64 22.49 10.76
N PHE A 8 34.32 21.61 11.50
CA PHE A 8 33.89 20.22 11.64
C PHE A 8 32.49 20.14 12.24
N PHE A 9 32.22 20.91 13.30
CA PHE A 9 30.91 20.97 13.93
C PHE A 9 29.81 21.49 12.99
N LEU A 10 30.15 22.51 12.18
CA LEU A 10 29.22 23.11 11.22
C LEU A 10 28.86 22.15 10.08
N ILE A 11 29.84 21.39 9.58
CA ILE A 11 29.62 20.34 8.57
C ILE A 11 28.71 19.24 9.12
N VAL A 12 28.95 18.77 10.34
CA VAL A 12 28.13 17.72 10.97
C VAL A 12 26.69 18.20 11.17
N LEU A 13 26.50 19.43 11.65
CA LEU A 13 25.17 20.03 11.82
C LEU A 13 24.40 20.10 10.49
N LEU A 14 25.07 20.55 9.43
CA LEU A 14 24.47 20.66 8.09
C LEU A 14 24.09 19.29 7.53
N LEU A 15 24.95 18.28 7.74
CA LEU A 15 24.68 16.91 7.32
C LEU A 15 23.48 16.31 8.08
N MET A 16 23.36 16.62 9.37
CA MET A 16 22.23 16.19 10.19
C MET A 16 20.90 16.83 9.74
N LEU A 17 20.92 18.12 9.37
CA LEU A 17 19.75 18.81 8.78
C LEU A 17 19.33 18.17 7.45
N VAL A 18 20.28 17.85 6.58
CA VAL A 18 20.00 17.18 5.30
C VAL A 18 19.38 15.80 5.52
N ILE A 19 19.92 15.01 6.46
CA ILE A 19 19.35 13.69 6.81
C ILE A 19 17.92 13.85 7.34
N MET A 20 17.69 14.80 8.25
CA MET A 20 16.36 15.05 8.82
C MET A 20 15.35 15.44 7.75
N PHE A 21 15.76 16.29 6.79
CA PHE A 21 14.94 16.69 5.66
C PHE A 21 14.61 15.52 4.71
N LEU A 22 15.60 14.67 4.41
CA LEU A 22 15.38 13.46 3.60
C LEU A 22 14.42 12.47 4.27
N LEU A 23 14.54 12.28 5.59
CA LEU A 23 13.63 11.44 6.36
C LEU A 23 12.20 12.00 6.37
N TYR A 24 12.05 13.33 6.46
CA TYR A 24 10.75 13.98 6.32
C TYR A 24 10.14 13.71 4.94
N LEU A 25 10.89 13.92 3.86
CA LEU A 25 10.41 13.66 2.50
C LEU A 25 10.05 12.19 2.24
N LEU A 26 10.82 11.25 2.81
CA LEU A 26 10.52 9.81 2.71
C LEU A 26 9.22 9.45 3.43
N ASN A 27 8.93 10.08 4.56
CA ASN A 27 7.71 9.83 5.33
C ASN A 27 6.48 10.56 4.75
N SER A 28 6.69 11.68 4.05
CA SER A 28 5.63 12.49 3.41
C SER A 28 5.26 12.02 2.01
N ARG A 29 5.99 11.07 1.41
CA ARG A 29 5.55 10.45 0.15
C ARG A 29 4.43 9.45 0.44
N PRO A 30 3.27 9.54 -0.26
CA PRO A 30 2.24 8.54 -0.12
C PRO A 30 2.85 7.19 -0.51
N ILE A 31 2.65 6.17 0.32
CA ILE A 31 3.16 4.81 0.09
C ILE A 31 2.32 4.18 -1.02
N GLY A 32 2.47 4.68 -2.25
CA GLY A 32 1.84 4.17 -3.47
C GLY A 32 0.31 4.11 -3.47
N SER A 33 -0.22 3.61 -4.59
CA SER A 33 -1.65 3.33 -4.79
C SER A 33 -2.18 2.25 -3.84
N ILE A 34 -1.32 1.36 -3.36
CA ILE A 34 -1.70 0.25 -2.47
C ILE A 34 -2.08 0.77 -1.08
N ARG A 35 -1.32 1.69 -0.49
CA ARG A 35 -1.68 2.26 0.82
C ARG A 35 -2.92 3.14 0.72
N LEU A 36 -3.05 3.91 -0.36
CA LEU A 36 -4.26 4.68 -0.62
C LEU A 36 -5.49 3.76 -0.69
N TYR A 37 -5.37 2.62 -1.39
CA TYR A 37 -6.41 1.61 -1.43
C TYR A 37 -6.69 1.01 -0.04
N GLU A 38 -5.65 0.68 0.75
CA GLU A 38 -5.78 0.19 2.12
C GLU A 38 -6.55 1.19 2.99
N ASP A 39 -6.15 2.46 2.98
CA ASP A 39 -6.78 3.55 3.74
C ASP A 39 -8.26 3.75 3.31
N LEU A 40 -8.55 3.76 2.01
CA LEU A 40 -9.92 3.82 1.48
C LEU A 40 -10.77 2.59 1.86
N SER A 41 -10.19 1.40 1.76
CA SER A 41 -10.87 0.14 2.07
C SER A 41 -11.16 -0.03 3.57
N THR A 42 -10.41 0.64 4.44
CA THR A 42 -10.57 0.58 5.91
C THR A 42 -11.33 1.76 6.51
N ALA A 43 -11.42 2.89 5.80
CA ALA A 43 -12.22 4.05 6.20
C ALA A 43 -13.70 3.69 6.37
N ASN A 44 -14.34 4.18 7.42
CA ASN A 44 -15.78 3.99 7.66
C ASN A 44 -16.57 5.22 7.20
N GLU A 45 -15.97 6.39 7.31
CA GLU A 45 -16.59 7.67 7.00
C GLU A 45 -15.70 8.47 6.03
N TYR A 46 -16.31 9.37 5.26
CA TYR A 46 -15.57 10.25 4.34
C TYR A 46 -14.49 11.07 5.05
N LYS A 47 -14.77 11.48 6.28
CA LYS A 47 -13.84 12.24 7.12
C LYS A 47 -12.53 11.50 7.40
N ASP A 48 -12.53 10.17 7.35
CA ASP A 48 -11.33 9.36 7.59
C ASP A 48 -10.30 9.51 6.45
N ILE A 49 -10.75 9.87 5.25
CA ILE A 49 -9.91 10.01 4.05
C ILE A 49 -9.81 11.45 3.55
N GLU A 50 -10.53 12.39 4.15
CA GLU A 50 -10.56 13.80 3.72
C GLU A 50 -9.14 14.40 3.68
N ASN A 51 -8.31 14.04 4.66
CA ASN A 51 -6.91 14.48 4.73
C ASN A 51 -5.97 13.82 3.69
N LEU A 52 -6.47 12.83 2.92
CA LEU A 52 -5.73 12.18 1.84
C LEU A 52 -6.01 12.85 0.49
N ILE A 53 -7.04 13.67 0.41
CA ILE A 53 -7.39 14.42 -0.79
C ILE A 53 -6.53 15.68 -0.80
N ASP A 54 -5.85 15.91 -1.91
CA ASP A 54 -5.07 17.13 -2.11
C ASP A 54 -6.03 18.33 -2.20
N ASP A 55 -5.61 19.47 -1.65
CA ASP A 55 -6.42 20.68 -1.57
C ASP A 55 -6.97 21.13 -2.92
N GLU A 56 -6.24 20.87 -4.02
CA GLU A 56 -6.67 21.18 -5.39
C GLU A 56 -7.89 20.33 -5.85
N TYR A 57 -8.13 19.19 -5.21
CA TYR A 57 -9.14 18.21 -5.58
C TYR A 57 -10.32 18.10 -4.59
N ASN A 58 -10.30 18.87 -3.50
CA ASN A 58 -11.36 18.88 -2.50
C ASN A 58 -12.74 19.20 -3.08
N ASP A 59 -12.82 20.03 -4.12
CA ASP A 59 -14.08 20.37 -4.78
C ASP A 59 -14.60 19.28 -5.72
N GLN A 60 -13.71 18.36 -6.13
CA GLN A 60 -13.97 17.33 -7.14
C GLN A 60 -14.33 15.96 -6.56
N PHE A 61 -13.88 15.67 -5.34
CA PHE A 61 -14.17 14.40 -4.67
C PHE A 61 -15.04 14.65 -3.45
N ARG A 62 -16.30 14.19 -3.49
CA ARG A 62 -17.31 14.44 -2.47
C ARG A 62 -17.62 13.19 -1.67
N GLU A 63 -18.34 13.34 -0.56
CA GLU A 63 -18.83 12.21 0.25
C GLU A 63 -19.65 11.20 -0.59
N THR A 64 -20.38 11.67 -1.60
CA THR A 64 -21.09 10.80 -2.55
C THR A 64 -20.16 9.92 -3.36
N ASP A 65 -19.02 10.46 -3.80
CA ASP A 65 -18.02 9.72 -4.55
C ASP A 65 -17.33 8.68 -3.67
N PHE A 66 -17.05 9.03 -2.41
CA PHE A 66 -16.57 8.07 -1.42
C PHE A 66 -17.56 6.92 -1.18
N LYS A 67 -18.86 7.20 -1.04
CA LYS A 67 -19.88 6.14 -0.87
C LYS A 67 -19.96 5.23 -2.10
N LEU A 68 -19.91 5.80 -3.30
CA LEU A 68 -19.87 5.03 -4.54
C LEU A 68 -18.62 4.16 -4.63
N LEU A 69 -17.46 4.74 -4.31
CA LEU A 69 -16.19 4.03 -4.30
C LEU A 69 -16.21 2.89 -3.28
N LYS A 70 -16.71 3.15 -2.06
CA LYS A 70 -16.81 2.15 -0.99
C LYS A 70 -17.73 1.00 -1.36
N ALA A 71 -18.90 1.30 -1.93
CA ALA A 71 -19.81 0.27 -2.45
C ALA A 71 -19.15 -0.55 -3.57
N SER A 72 -18.32 0.07 -4.41
CA SER A 72 -17.56 -0.62 -5.44
C SER A 72 -16.37 -1.44 -4.91
N MET A 73 -16.02 -1.30 -3.62
CA MET A 73 -14.93 -2.02 -2.96
C MET A 73 -15.43 -3.15 -2.04
N ASP A 74 -16.74 -3.38 -1.96
CA ASP A 74 -17.30 -4.48 -1.17
C ASP A 74 -16.85 -5.85 -1.70
N LYS A 75 -16.86 -6.85 -0.81
CA LYS A 75 -16.24 -8.19 -0.96
C LYS A 75 -16.58 -8.95 -2.26
N GLU A 76 -17.69 -8.63 -2.92
CA GLU A 76 -18.15 -9.28 -4.14
C GLU A 76 -17.94 -8.44 -5.41
N SER A 77 -17.36 -7.24 -5.28
CA SER A 77 -17.13 -6.37 -6.42
C SER A 77 -15.90 -6.84 -7.22
N PRO A 78 -16.00 -6.90 -8.56
CA PRO A 78 -14.87 -7.19 -9.44
C PRO A 78 -13.78 -6.10 -9.40
N ASN A 79 -14.04 -4.95 -8.75
CA ASN A 79 -13.12 -3.82 -8.68
C ASN A 79 -12.22 -3.83 -7.42
N VAL A 80 -12.16 -4.95 -6.70
CA VAL A 80 -11.35 -5.10 -5.49
C VAL A 80 -9.92 -5.52 -5.86
N ILE A 81 -8.93 -4.75 -5.41
CA ILE A 81 -7.52 -5.14 -5.50
C ILE A 81 -7.25 -6.18 -4.42
N ASN A 82 -6.84 -7.37 -4.85
CA ASN A 82 -6.48 -8.46 -3.95
C ASN A 82 -5.02 -8.85 -4.18
N GLU A 83 -4.28 -9.07 -3.09
CA GLU A 83 -2.93 -9.61 -3.18
C GLU A 83 -2.99 -11.13 -3.01
N TYR A 84 -2.36 -11.85 -3.93
CA TYR A 84 -2.26 -13.31 -3.88
C TYR A 84 -0.81 -13.73 -3.72
N SER A 85 -0.57 -14.75 -2.90
CA SER A 85 0.72 -15.44 -2.82
C SER A 85 0.50 -16.91 -3.09
N ILE A 86 1.29 -17.45 -4.02
CA ILE A 86 1.26 -18.85 -4.42
C ILE A 86 2.61 -19.45 -4.08
N PHE A 87 2.63 -20.58 -3.40
CA PHE A 87 3.85 -21.34 -3.15
C PHE A 87 3.55 -22.84 -3.07
N GLU A 88 4.56 -23.65 -3.36
CA GLU A 88 4.52 -25.10 -3.30
C GLU A 88 5.05 -25.60 -1.94
N TYR A 89 4.36 -26.56 -1.33
CA TYR A 89 4.75 -27.21 -0.08
C TYR A 89 4.26 -28.66 -0.06
N ASN A 90 5.18 -29.62 0.10
CA ASN A 90 4.89 -31.06 0.12
C ASN A 90 4.05 -31.54 -1.09
N ASP A 91 4.51 -31.24 -2.31
CA ASP A 91 3.83 -31.57 -3.57
C ASP A 91 2.40 -31.00 -3.70
N LYS A 92 2.09 -29.96 -2.92
CA LYS A 92 0.82 -29.25 -2.97
C LYS A 92 1.05 -27.78 -3.17
N TRP A 93 0.19 -27.15 -3.96
CA TRP A 93 0.23 -25.71 -4.15
C TRP A 93 -0.77 -25.04 -3.21
N VAL A 94 -0.33 -23.97 -2.57
CA VAL A 94 -1.15 -23.19 -1.63
C VAL A 94 -1.29 -21.78 -2.17
N LEU A 95 -2.54 -21.37 -2.39
CA LEU A 95 -2.94 -20.01 -2.73
C LEU A 95 -3.41 -19.30 -1.47
N ILE A 96 -2.69 -18.25 -1.08
CA ILE A 96 -3.09 -17.36 0.02
C ILE A 96 -3.58 -16.05 -0.58
N LYS A 97 -4.84 -15.72 -0.29
CA LYS A 97 -5.42 -14.40 -0.54
C LYS A 97 -5.16 -13.51 0.68
N LYS A 98 -4.57 -12.35 0.47
CA LYS A 98 -4.23 -11.39 1.51
C LYS A 98 -4.90 -10.04 1.25
N SER A 99 -5.12 -9.27 2.32
CA SER A 99 -5.47 -7.86 2.18
C SER A 99 -4.30 -7.13 1.53
N PRO A 100 -4.52 -6.26 0.53
CA PRO A 100 -3.46 -5.43 -0.02
C PRO A 100 -2.87 -4.53 1.06
N GLY A 101 -1.56 -4.29 0.98
CA GLY A 101 -0.87 -3.31 1.81
C GLY A 101 -0.11 -3.88 3.00
N THR A 102 0.10 -3.05 4.01
CA THR A 102 1.15 -3.29 5.03
C THR A 102 0.75 -4.28 6.11
N LYS A 103 -0.55 -4.37 6.45
CA LYS A 103 -1.03 -5.29 7.48
C LYS A 103 -1.13 -6.75 7.02
N ASN A 104 -1.08 -7.03 5.70
CA ASN A 104 -1.00 -8.39 5.13
C ASN A 104 -1.90 -9.42 5.84
N ASN A 105 -3.16 -9.06 6.11
CA ASN A 105 -4.07 -9.97 6.78
C ASN A 105 -4.44 -11.12 5.84
N ILE A 106 -4.35 -12.36 6.33
CA ILE A 106 -4.79 -13.52 5.56
C ILE A 106 -6.32 -13.49 5.46
N LEU A 107 -6.83 -13.36 4.24
CA LEU A 107 -8.26 -13.34 3.96
C LEU A 107 -8.79 -14.73 3.61
N ASN A 108 -7.99 -15.53 2.90
CA ASN A 108 -8.35 -16.90 2.53
C ASN A 108 -7.10 -17.74 2.24
N ILE A 109 -7.18 -19.04 2.49
CA ILE A 109 -6.16 -20.04 2.12
C ILE A 109 -6.88 -21.15 1.34
N LYS A 110 -6.44 -21.40 0.11
CA LYS A 110 -6.92 -22.50 -0.73
C LYS A 110 -5.74 -23.40 -1.09
N VAL A 111 -5.89 -24.70 -0.89
CA VAL A 111 -4.98 -25.71 -1.47
C VAL A 111 -5.49 -25.98 -2.88
N LEU A 112 -4.60 -25.91 -3.86
CA LEU A 112 -4.92 -26.07 -5.28
C LEU A 112 -4.71 -27.52 -5.69
N ASP A 113 -5.64 -28.04 -6.48
CA ASP A 113 -5.54 -29.34 -7.13
C ASP A 113 -4.80 -29.21 -8.48
N GLU A 114 -4.43 -30.32 -9.13
CA GLU A 114 -3.66 -30.31 -10.39
C GLU A 114 -4.37 -29.49 -11.50
N ASP A 115 -5.70 -29.61 -11.61
CA ASP A 115 -6.52 -28.87 -12.59
C ASP A 115 -6.48 -27.34 -12.35
N ASP A 116 -6.46 -26.91 -11.09
CA ASP A 116 -6.35 -25.49 -10.72
C ASP A 116 -4.98 -24.93 -11.15
N ILE A 117 -3.92 -25.74 -11.06
CA ILE A 117 -2.55 -25.36 -11.41
C ILE A 117 -2.37 -25.25 -12.92
N GLU A 118 -2.92 -26.20 -13.68
CA GLU A 118 -2.88 -26.14 -15.14
C GLU A 118 -3.56 -24.87 -15.66
N THR A 119 -4.70 -24.51 -15.07
CA THR A 119 -5.42 -23.28 -15.38
C THR A 119 -4.57 -22.04 -15.08
N LEU A 120 -3.93 -21.97 -13.91
CA LEU A 120 -3.07 -20.84 -13.55
C LEU A 120 -1.86 -20.69 -14.49
N ASN A 121 -1.24 -21.80 -14.87
CA ASN A 121 -0.10 -21.79 -15.80
C ASN A 121 -0.44 -21.22 -17.18
N GLN A 122 -1.70 -21.33 -17.62
CA GLN A 122 -2.16 -20.72 -18.86
C GLN A 122 -2.29 -19.20 -18.79
N PHE A 123 -2.42 -18.62 -17.59
CA PHE A 123 -2.50 -17.16 -17.40
C PHE A 123 -1.14 -16.49 -17.22
N PHE A 124 -0.12 -17.24 -16.78
CA PHE A 124 1.22 -16.70 -16.50
C PHE A 124 2.25 -16.92 -17.64
N ASN A 125 1.92 -17.75 -18.63
CA ASN A 125 2.72 -17.97 -19.86
C ASN A 125 2.06 -17.28 -21.07
#